data_AF-A0A2V1JTU3-F1
#
_entry.id   AF-A0A2V1JTU3-F1
#
_cell.length_a   1.000
_cell.length_b   1.000
_cell.length_c   1.000
_cell.angle_alpha   90.00
_cell.angle_beta   90.00
_cell.angle_gamma   90.00
#
_symmetry.space_group_name_H-M   'P 1'
#
loop_
_entity.id
_entity.type
_entity.pdbx_description
1 polymer ?
#
loop_
_entity_poly.entity_id
_entity_poly.type
_entity_poly.pdbx_seq_one_letter_code
_entity_poly.pdbx_strand_id
1 'polypeptide(L)' 'MEEEMNLGEQLRELAEENQTRKILEILNESKDLADAKEKVKALLNK' A
#
# COMPACT_ATOMS: atom_id res chain seq x y z
N MET A 1 27.94 -7.80 1.29
CA MET A 1 26.88 -8.80 1.08
C MET A 1 25.62 -8.15 1.60
N GLU A 2 24.61 -7.95 0.75
CA GLU A 2 23.26 -7.78 1.27
C GLU A 2 22.95 -9.05 2.07
N GLU A 3 22.58 -8.90 3.33
CA GLU A 3 22.14 -10.04 4.13
C GLU A 3 20.93 -10.67 3.43
N GLU A 4 20.96 -11.97 3.22
CA GLU A 4 19.87 -12.69 2.56
C GLU A 4 18.63 -12.57 3.43
N MET A 5 17.67 -11.75 2.98
CA MET A 5 16.45 -11.48 3.72
C MET A 5 15.70 -12.77 4.02
N ASN A 6 15.24 -12.90 5.25
CA ASN A 6 14.41 -14.04 5.62
C ASN A 6 13.03 -13.95 4.94
N LEU A 7 12.33 -15.08 4.86
CA LEU A 7 11.02 -15.15 4.22
C LEU A 7 10.01 -14.13 4.80
N GLY A 8 10.08 -13.84 6.10
CA GLY A 8 9.21 -12.85 6.73
C GLY A 8 9.47 -11.43 6.26
N GLU A 9 10.75 -11.06 6.07
CA GLU A 9 11.16 -9.78 5.50
C GLU A 9 10.73 -9.64 4.04
N GLN A 10 10.93 -10.68 3.24
CA GLN A 10 10.49 -10.71 1.83
C GLN A 10 8.97 -10.55 1.71
N LEU A 11 8.20 -11.26 2.55
CA LEU A 11 6.74 -11.14 2.56
C LEU A 11 6.28 -9.75 3.02
N ARG A 12 7.00 -9.13 3.96
CA ARG A 12 6.73 -7.78 4.42
C ARG A 12 6.97 -6.76 3.31
N GLU A 13 8.11 -6.79 2.64
CA GLU A 13 8.38 -5.90 1.49
C GLU A 13 7.32 -6.05 0.42
N LEU A 14 7.01 -7.30 0.02
CA LEU A 14 5.98 -7.56 -0.98
C LEU A 14 4.60 -7.01 -0.55
N ALA A 15 4.25 -7.11 0.73
CA ALA A 15 3.02 -6.55 1.27
C ALA A 15 3.03 -5.00 1.23
N GLU A 16 4.14 -4.36 1.60
CA GLU A 16 4.31 -2.90 1.58
C GLU A 16 4.26 -2.35 0.13
N GLU A 17 4.89 -3.03 -0.83
CA GLU A 17 4.82 -2.69 -2.26
C GLU A 17 3.40 -2.81 -2.81
N ASN A 18 2.71 -3.91 -2.50
CA ASN A 18 1.34 -4.13 -2.94
C ASN A 18 0.37 -3.10 -2.36
N GLN A 19 0.56 -2.73 -1.09
CA GLN A 19 -0.23 -1.68 -0.46
C GLN A 19 0.03 -0.32 -1.12
N THR A 20 1.28 -0.01 -1.45
CA THR A 20 1.65 1.24 -2.15
C THR A 20 1.01 1.31 -3.55
N ARG A 21 1.03 0.20 -4.31
CA ARG A 21 0.37 0.12 -5.63
C ARG A 21 -1.14 0.37 -5.52
N LYS A 22 -1.79 -0.24 -4.53
CA LYS A 22 -3.21 -0.06 -4.28
C LYS A 22 -3.58 1.37 -3.88
N ILE A 23 -2.74 2.03 -3.08
CA ILE A 23 -2.93 3.45 -2.74
C ILE A 23 -2.83 4.30 -4.01
N LEU A 24 -1.84 4.07 -4.88
CA LEU A 24 -1.70 4.81 -6.13
C LEU A 24 -2.91 4.64 -7.05
N GLU A 25 -3.44 3.43 -7.18
CA GLU A 25 -4.68 3.16 -7.92
C GLU A 25 -5.86 3.96 -7.35
N ILE A 26 -6.05 3.95 -6.02
CA ILE A 26 -7.08 4.76 -5.36
C ILE A 26 -6.91 6.24 -5.67
N LEU A 27 -5.68 6.77 -5.62
CA LEU A 27 -5.41 8.18 -5.91
C LEU A 27 -5.77 8.52 -7.37
N ASN A 28 -5.45 7.65 -8.32
CA ASN A 28 -5.77 7.84 -9.74
C ASN A 28 -7.29 7.79 -10.02
N GLU A 29 -8.04 7.01 -9.26
CA GLU A 29 -9.50 6.88 -9.38
C GLU A 29 -10.29 7.86 -8.51
N SER A 30 -9.60 8.71 -7.74
CA SER A 30 -10.25 9.66 -6.83
C SER A 30 -10.58 10.97 -7.53
N LYS A 31 -11.76 11.50 -7.20
CA LYS A 31 -12.25 12.76 -7.80
C LYS A 31 -11.46 13.97 -7.31
N ASP A 32 -11.08 13.94 -6.03
CA ASP A 32 -10.34 14.97 -5.35
C ASP A 32 -9.57 14.39 -4.14
N LEU A 33 -8.85 15.27 -3.45
CA LEU A 33 -8.05 14.89 -2.28
C LEU A 33 -8.90 14.40 -1.09
N ALA A 34 -10.15 14.83 -0.96
CA ALA A 34 -11.01 14.41 0.14
C ALA A 34 -11.50 12.97 -0.10
N ASP A 35 -11.99 12.68 -1.31
CA ASP A 35 -12.39 11.33 -1.75
C ASP A 35 -11.23 10.34 -1.64
N ALA A 36 -10.03 10.75 -2.08
CA ALA A 36 -8.80 9.96 -1.92
C ALA A 36 -8.52 9.60 -0.45
N LYS A 37 -8.60 10.58 0.46
CA LYS A 37 -8.35 10.36 1.89
C LYS A 37 -9.38 9.44 2.53
N GLU A 38 -10.65 9.54 2.14
CA GLU A 38 -11.70 8.64 2.64
C GLU A 38 -11.49 7.20 2.17
N LYS A 39 -11.21 7.00 0.88
CA LYS A 39 -10.92 5.67 0.32
C LYS A 39 -9.68 5.02 0.94
N VAL A 40 -8.60 5.78 1.16
CA VAL A 40 -7.40 5.27 1.84
C VAL A 40 -7.69 4.94 3.32
N LYS A 41 -8.44 5.77 4.04
CA LYS A 41 -8.84 5.46 5.43
C LYS A 41 -9.69 4.19 5.51
N ALA A 42 -10.56 3.95 4.52
CA ALA A 42 -11.35 2.73 4.48
C ALA A 42 -10.49 1.45 4.32
N LEU A 43 -9.26 1.55 3.80
CA LEU A 43 -8.31 0.43 3.77
C LEU A 43 -7.73 0.09 5.14
N LEU A 44 -7.65 1.06 6.07
CA LEU A 44 -7.08 0.84 7.41
C LEU A 44 -8.06 0.19 8.38
N ASN A 45 -9.36 0.23 8.06
CA ASN A 45 -10.43 -0.36 8.88
C ASN A 45 -10.86 -1.75 8.39
N LYS A 46 -10.08 -2.37 7.50
CA LYS A 46 -10.25 -3.75 7.04
C LYS A 46 -9.24 -4.66 7.73
#